data_AF-A0A5J6YVP9-F1
#
_entry.id   AF-A0A5J6YVP9-F1
#
_cell.length_a   1.000
_cell.length_b   1.000
_cell.length_c   1.000
_cell.angle_alpha   90.00
_cell.angle_beta   90.00
_cell.angle_gamma   90.00
#
_symmetry.space_group_name_H-M   'P 1'
#
loop_
_entity.id
_entity.type
_entity.pdbx_description
1 polymer ?
#
loop_
_entity_poly.entity_id
_entity_poly.type
_entity_poly.pdbx_seq_one_letter_code
_entity_poly.pdbx_strand_id
1 'polypeptide(L)'
;MTFNADQLATLLDEANHAPWESVRAALATIDGQPHPRVGWLTSHLTATKRDYWTQIAAATNTPAPDDAAGLTRLMAWEVDAARALNAGALQTRLTHSNESMTVSEVLRLNARHTVWHAGQIAALANPTRLA
;
A
#
# COMPACT_ATOMS: atom_id res chain seq x y z
N MET A 1 17.54 0.93 -11.56
CA MET A 1 17.26 -0.47 -11.16
C MET A 1 15.89 -0.84 -11.67
N THR A 2 15.77 -1.89 -12.47
CA THR A 2 14.48 -2.37 -12.99
C THR A 2 13.96 -3.44 -12.04
N PHE A 3 12.77 -3.25 -11.50
CA PHE A 3 12.11 -4.24 -10.64
C PHE A 3 11.25 -5.18 -11.49
N ASN A 4 11.26 -6.46 -11.15
CA ASN A 4 10.28 -7.41 -11.67
C ASN A 4 9.02 -7.45 -10.78
N ALA A 5 8.00 -8.19 -11.22
CA ALA A 5 6.71 -8.31 -10.52
C ALA A 5 6.86 -8.86 -9.10
N ASP A 6 7.65 -9.93 -8.92
CA ASP A 6 7.86 -10.56 -7.62
C ASP A 6 8.57 -9.65 -6.62
N GLN A 7 9.54 -8.86 -7.07
CA GLN A 7 10.23 -7.90 -6.22
C GLN A 7 9.28 -6.77 -5.79
N LEU A 8 8.41 -6.29 -6.68
CA LEU A 8 7.41 -5.27 -6.34
C LEU A 8 6.34 -5.82 -5.39
N ALA A 9 5.88 -7.05 -5.62
CA ALA A 9 4.97 -7.75 -4.72
C ALA A 9 5.60 -7.95 -3.34
N THR A 10 6.90 -8.25 -3.28
CA THR A 10 7.64 -8.37 -2.01
C THR A 10 7.67 -7.04 -1.26
N LEU A 11 7.96 -5.91 -1.93
CA LEU A 11 7.95 -4.60 -1.28
C LEU A 11 6.55 -4.23 -0.72
N LEU A 12 5.49 -4.58 -1.44
CA LEU A 12 4.11 -4.35 -0.98
C LEU A 12 3.78 -5.26 0.21
N ASP A 13 4.14 -6.55 0.14
CA ASP A 13 3.91 -7.51 1.21
C ASP A 13 4.68 -7.14 2.47
N GLU A 14 5.92 -6.66 2.35
CA GLU A 14 6.70 -6.14 3.46
C GLU A 14 6.01 -4.93 4.10
N ALA A 15 5.62 -3.93 3.30
CA ALA A 15 4.94 -2.74 3.79
C ALA A 15 3.59 -3.05 4.49
N ASN A 16 2.88 -4.07 4.00
CA ASN A 16 1.57 -4.45 4.49
C ASN A 16 1.64 -5.38 5.70
N HIS A 17 2.50 -6.40 5.64
CA HIS A 17 2.43 -7.59 6.47
C HIS A 17 3.73 -7.96 7.17
N ALA A 18 4.89 -7.34 6.90
CA ALA A 18 6.12 -7.73 7.59
C ALA A 18 5.94 -7.73 9.13
N PRO A 19 6.62 -8.64 9.87
CA PRO A 19 6.50 -8.69 11.32
C PRO A 19 6.99 -7.40 12.01
N TRP A 20 7.78 -6.59 11.31
CA TRP A 20 8.30 -5.30 11.74
C TRP A 20 8.02 -4.26 10.67
N GLU A 21 7.85 -2.99 11.06
CA GLU A 21 7.79 -1.84 10.12
C GLU A 21 6.70 -1.94 9.04
N SER A 22 5.58 -2.58 9.37
CA SER A 22 4.42 -2.73 8.48
C SER A 22 3.13 -2.21 9.10
N VAL A 23 2.11 -2.01 8.26
CA VAL A 23 0.76 -1.64 8.72
C VAL A 23 0.21 -2.68 9.70
N ARG A 24 0.33 -3.98 9.37
CA ARG A 24 -0.12 -5.07 10.25
C ARG A 24 0.58 -5.02 11.60
N ALA A 25 1.90 -4.86 11.62
CA ALA A 25 2.68 -4.79 12.85
C ALA A 25 2.28 -3.58 13.69
N ALA A 26 2.13 -2.40 13.07
CA ALA A 26 1.73 -1.18 13.76
C ALA A 26 0.33 -1.31 14.39
N LEU A 27 -0.64 -1.85 13.65
CA LEU A 27 -2.00 -2.06 14.15
C LEU A 27 -2.06 -3.09 15.29
N ALA A 28 -1.23 -4.13 15.24
CA ALA A 28 -1.18 -5.16 16.27
C ALA A 28 -0.67 -4.64 17.63
N THR A 29 -0.03 -3.46 17.67
CA THR A 29 0.44 -2.83 18.91
C THR A 29 -0.59 -1.93 19.59
N ILE A 30 -1.75 -1.73 18.95
CA ILE A 30 -2.82 -0.93 19.54
C ILE A 30 -3.48 -1.73 20.65
N ASP A 31 -3.41 -1.21 21.86
CA ASP A 31 -4.13 -1.73 23.03
C ASP A 31 -5.21 -0.74 23.46
N GLY A 32 -6.38 -1.26 23.84
CA GLY A 32 -7.55 -0.47 24.20
C GLY A 32 -8.14 0.37 23.05
N GLN A 33 -8.63 1.57 23.38
CA GLN A 33 -9.28 2.44 22.40
C GLN A 33 -8.24 3.13 21.50
N PRO A 34 -8.27 2.93 20.16
CA PRO A 34 -7.30 3.56 19.27
C PRO A 34 -7.45 5.08 19.26
N HIS A 35 -6.32 5.79 19.14
CA HIS A 35 -6.33 7.22 18.87
C HIS A 35 -7.14 7.50 17.58
N PRO A 36 -8.07 8.48 17.55
CA PRO A 36 -8.96 8.71 16.39
C PRO A 36 -8.26 8.85 15.04
N ARG A 37 -7.05 9.43 15.06
CA ARG A 37 -6.19 9.57 13.88
C ARG A 37 -5.79 8.23 13.24
N VAL A 38 -5.74 7.13 14.00
CA VAL A 38 -5.50 5.79 13.43
C VAL A 38 -6.61 5.42 12.46
N GLY A 39 -7.88 5.62 12.83
CA GLY A 39 -9.02 5.35 11.95
C GLY A 39 -9.01 6.18 10.67
N TRP A 40 -8.57 7.44 10.77
CA TRP A 40 -8.34 8.28 9.60
C TRP A 40 -7.20 7.73 8.72
N LEU A 41 -6.07 7.35 9.31
CA LEU A 41 -4.91 6.80 8.59
C LEU A 41 -5.24 5.50 7.84
N THR A 42 -6.00 4.59 8.47
CA THR A 42 -6.43 3.35 7.81
C THR A 42 -7.39 3.61 6.65
N SER A 43 -8.29 4.59 6.82
CA SER A 43 -9.23 5.00 5.77
C SER A 43 -8.50 5.66 4.60
N HIS A 44 -7.54 6.53 4.91
CA HIS A 44 -6.68 7.18 3.93
C HIS A 44 -5.86 6.15 3.14
N LEU A 45 -5.19 5.21 3.81
CA LEU A 45 -4.48 4.12 3.16
C LEU A 45 -5.37 3.28 2.24
N THR A 46 -6.60 2.98 2.67
CA THR A 46 -7.56 2.24 1.84
C THR A 46 -7.87 3.01 0.55
N ALA A 47 -8.20 4.30 0.68
CA ALA A 47 -8.54 5.15 -0.46
C ALA A 47 -7.35 5.31 -1.42
N THR A 48 -6.17 5.60 -0.91
CA THR A 48 -4.96 5.81 -1.73
C THR A 48 -4.52 4.53 -2.44
N LYS A 49 -4.54 3.37 -1.76
CA LYS A 49 -4.24 2.09 -2.42
C LYS A 49 -5.24 1.79 -3.53
N ARG A 50 -6.53 2.02 -3.29
CA ARG A 50 -7.57 1.83 -4.29
C ARG A 50 -7.34 2.74 -5.50
N ASP A 51 -7.06 4.02 -5.26
CA ASP A 51 -6.79 4.99 -6.32
C ASP A 51 -5.60 4.57 -7.21
N TYR A 52 -4.48 4.19 -6.60
CA TYR A 52 -3.33 3.66 -7.34
C TYR A 52 -3.69 2.45 -8.19
N TRP A 53 -4.40 1.48 -7.62
CA TRP A 53 -4.74 0.25 -8.34
C TRP A 53 -5.81 0.45 -9.40
N THR A 54 -6.73 1.40 -9.24
CA THR A 54 -7.67 1.81 -10.29
C THR A 54 -6.93 2.43 -11.46
N GLN A 55 -5.95 3.31 -11.21
CA GLN A 55 -5.12 3.91 -12.27
C GLN A 55 -4.28 2.85 -13.01
N ILE A 56 -3.67 1.92 -12.26
CA ILE A 56 -2.91 0.80 -12.83
C ILE A 56 -3.84 -0.06 -13.69
N ALA A 57 -4.98 -0.50 -13.14
CA ALA A 57 -5.96 -1.32 -13.85
C ALA A 57 -6.41 -0.70 -15.18
N ALA A 58 -6.70 0.61 -15.17
CA ALA A 58 -7.06 1.35 -16.39
C ALA A 58 -5.92 1.39 -17.41
N ALA A 59 -4.66 1.57 -16.97
CA ALA A 59 -3.51 1.65 -17.85
C ALA A 59 -3.08 0.28 -18.42
N THR A 60 -3.26 -0.80 -17.66
CA THR A 60 -2.76 -2.15 -18.02
C THR A 60 -3.86 -3.11 -18.46
N ASN A 61 -5.12 -2.67 -18.47
CA ASN A 61 -6.30 -3.50 -18.74
C ASN A 61 -6.35 -4.76 -17.84
N THR A 62 -6.05 -4.57 -16.55
CA THR A 62 -6.10 -5.62 -15.53
C THR A 62 -7.28 -5.40 -14.57
N PRO A 63 -7.70 -6.41 -13.79
CA PRO A 63 -8.78 -6.25 -12.84
C PRO A 63 -8.52 -5.12 -11.82
N ALA A 64 -9.55 -4.30 -11.59
CA ALA A 64 -9.56 -3.28 -10.54
C ALA A 64 -9.84 -3.91 -9.16
N PRO A 65 -9.45 -3.23 -8.06
CA PRO A 65 -9.79 -3.68 -6.71
C PRO A 65 -11.31 -3.62 -6.46
N ASP A 66 -11.79 -4.46 -5.54
CA ASP A 66 -13.19 -4.43 -5.06
C ASP A 66 -13.45 -3.15 -4.25
N ASP A 67 -14.47 -2.38 -4.64
CA ASP A 67 -14.86 -1.11 -3.99
C ASP A 67 -15.28 -1.30 -2.53
N ALA A 68 -15.80 -2.48 -2.17
CA ALA A 68 -16.18 -2.82 -0.81
C ALA A 68 -15.02 -3.38 0.04
N ALA A 69 -13.84 -3.63 -0.56
CA ALA A 69 -12.71 -4.18 0.18
C ALA A 69 -12.15 -3.15 1.18
N GLY A 70 -12.17 -3.50 2.47
CA GLY A 70 -11.43 -2.78 3.50
C GLY A 70 -9.92 -3.01 3.40
N LEU A 71 -9.14 -2.22 4.16
CA LEU A 71 -7.67 -2.19 4.09
C LEU A 71 -7.02 -3.58 4.10
N THR A 72 -7.39 -4.46 5.02
CA THR A 72 -6.81 -5.81 5.14
C THR A 72 -6.98 -6.65 3.88
N ARG A 73 -8.17 -6.64 3.28
CA ARG A 73 -8.43 -7.40 2.05
C ARG A 73 -7.69 -6.79 0.87
N LEU A 74 -7.62 -5.46 0.82
CA LEU A 74 -6.90 -4.73 -0.23
C LEU A 74 -5.38 -4.99 -0.15
N MET A 75 -4.82 -5.03 1.05
CA MET A 75 -3.40 -5.34 1.30
C MET A 75 -3.01 -6.75 0.86
N ALA A 76 -3.88 -7.74 1.07
CA ALA A 76 -3.64 -9.09 0.57
C ALA A 76 -3.77 -9.15 -0.96
N TRP A 77 -4.86 -8.58 -1.49
CA TRP A 77 -5.14 -8.60 -2.92
C TRP A 77 -4.06 -7.90 -3.76
N GLU A 78 -3.50 -6.78 -3.30
CA GLU A 78 -2.50 -6.05 -4.10
C GLU A 78 -1.19 -6.81 -4.29
N VAL A 79 -0.84 -7.70 -3.37
CA VAL A 79 0.35 -8.56 -3.50
C VAL A 79 0.15 -9.54 -4.65
N ASP A 80 -1.02 -10.18 -4.71
CA ASP A 80 -1.37 -11.09 -5.79
C ASP A 80 -1.54 -10.36 -7.12
N ALA A 81 -2.16 -9.17 -7.10
CA ALA A 81 -2.32 -8.33 -8.28
C ALA A 81 -0.96 -7.90 -8.85
N ALA A 82 0.00 -7.53 -8.00
CA ALA A 82 1.34 -7.15 -8.42
C ALA A 82 2.10 -8.32 -9.06
N ARG A 83 1.98 -9.54 -8.50
CA ARG A 83 2.58 -10.76 -9.07
C ARG A 83 2.02 -11.11 -10.45
N ALA A 84 0.75 -10.79 -10.70
CA ALA A 84 0.11 -11.08 -11.98
C ALA A 84 0.52 -10.13 -13.13
N LEU A 85 1.23 -9.03 -12.84
CA LEU A 85 1.67 -8.09 -13.85
C LEU A 85 2.84 -8.65 -14.68
N ASN A 86 2.74 -8.52 -16.00
CA ASN A 86 3.85 -8.84 -16.89
C ASN A 86 4.83 -7.66 -17.05
N ALA A 87 5.99 -7.90 -17.65
CA ALA A 87 7.03 -6.89 -17.83
C ALA A 87 6.56 -5.66 -18.64
N GLY A 88 5.68 -5.86 -19.63
CA GLY A 88 5.10 -4.77 -20.41
C GLY A 88 4.22 -3.87 -19.54
N ALA A 89 3.34 -4.48 -18.74
CA ALA A 89 2.47 -3.78 -17.81
C ALA A 89 3.27 -2.94 -16.79
N LEU A 90 4.39 -3.47 -16.28
CA LEU A 90 5.26 -2.74 -15.36
C LEU A 90 5.91 -1.49 -15.97
N GLN A 91 6.12 -1.47 -17.29
CA GLN A 91 6.68 -0.33 -18.04
C GLN A 91 5.62 0.62 -18.59
N THR A 92 4.34 0.22 -18.56
CA THR A 92 3.24 1.09 -18.95
C THR A 92 3.26 2.36 -18.10
N ARG A 93 3.13 3.50 -18.78
CA ARG A 93 3.07 4.82 -18.14
C ARG A 93 1.64 5.21 -17.84
N LEU A 94 1.44 5.81 -16.68
CA LEU A 94 0.21 6.44 -16.24
C LEU A 94 0.54 7.83 -15.67
N THR A 95 -0.45 8.71 -15.64
CA THR A 95 -0.32 10.03 -15.03
C THR A 95 -0.79 9.95 -13.60
N HIS A 96 0.11 10.19 -12.65
CA HIS A 96 -0.19 10.28 -11.23
C HIS A 96 0.27 11.63 -10.69
N SER A 97 -0.64 12.41 -10.08
CA SER A 97 -0.31 13.74 -9.52
C SER A 97 0.38 14.70 -10.52
N ASN A 98 -0.06 14.68 -11.79
CA ASN A 98 0.52 15.42 -12.92
C ASN A 98 1.93 14.97 -13.36
N GLU A 99 2.46 13.89 -12.78
CA GLU A 99 3.71 13.28 -13.20
C GLU A 99 3.46 12.01 -14.02
N SER A 100 4.27 11.79 -15.05
CA SER A 100 4.24 10.54 -15.81
C SER A 100 5.13 9.51 -15.10
N MET A 101 4.50 8.45 -14.57
CA MET A 101 5.18 7.37 -13.86
C MET A 101 4.86 6.03 -14.54
N THR A 102 5.82 5.13 -14.53
CA THR A 102 5.57 3.71 -14.84
C THR A 102 4.77 3.04 -13.73
N VAL A 103 4.04 1.97 -14.05
CA VAL A 103 3.38 1.14 -13.03
C VAL A 103 4.38 0.66 -11.97
N SER A 104 5.60 0.28 -12.36
CA SER A 104 6.66 -0.06 -11.41
C SER A 104 6.99 1.07 -10.44
N GLU A 105 7.02 2.32 -10.90
CA GLU A 105 7.24 3.50 -10.06
C GLU A 105 6.09 3.74 -9.08
N VAL A 106 4.84 3.59 -9.54
CA VAL A 106 3.65 3.73 -8.70
C VAL A 106 3.59 2.65 -7.63
N LEU A 107 3.88 1.40 -7.95
CA LEU A 107 3.92 0.31 -6.95
C LEU A 107 4.98 0.55 -5.88
N ARG A 108 6.16 1.06 -6.26
CA ARG A 108 7.19 1.47 -5.29
C ARG A 108 6.73 2.67 -4.45
N LEU A 109 6.03 3.64 -5.04
CA LEU A 109 5.43 4.76 -4.31
C LEU A 109 4.42 4.24 -3.29
N ASN A 110 3.54 3.32 -3.68
CA ASN A 110 2.55 2.69 -2.80
C ASN A 110 3.23 2.00 -1.60
N ALA A 111 4.27 1.19 -1.84
CA ALA A 111 5.02 0.54 -0.75
C ALA A 111 5.61 1.57 0.23
N ARG A 112 6.31 2.61 -0.27
CA ARG A 112 6.89 3.66 0.58
C ARG A 112 5.82 4.45 1.37
N HIS A 113 4.74 4.81 0.70
CA HIS A 113 3.61 5.53 1.31
C HIS A 113 2.96 4.71 2.43
N THR A 114 2.84 3.41 2.20
CA THR A 114 2.30 2.45 3.18
C THR A 114 3.19 2.37 4.42
N VAL A 115 4.50 2.19 4.27
CA VAL A 115 5.45 2.17 5.40
C VAL A 115 5.47 3.50 6.15
N TRP A 116 5.43 4.62 5.45
CA TRP A 116 5.39 5.95 6.08
C TRP A 116 4.19 6.10 7.03
N HIS A 117 3.01 5.67 6.61
CA HIS A 117 1.83 5.67 7.47
C HIS A 117 1.84 4.58 8.54
N ALA A 118 2.45 3.41 8.28
CA ALA A 118 2.67 2.41 9.32
C ALA A 118 3.48 2.99 10.49
N GLY A 119 4.52 3.78 10.21
CA GLY A 119 5.29 4.50 11.23
C GLY A 119 4.44 5.49 12.03
N GLN A 120 3.53 6.21 11.38
CA GLN A 120 2.59 7.12 12.06
C GLN A 120 1.60 6.35 12.96
N ILE A 121 1.08 5.21 12.49
CA ILE A 121 0.20 4.35 13.28
C ILE A 121 0.96 3.83 14.51
N ALA A 122 2.19 3.35 14.32
CA ALA A 122 3.02 2.83 15.41
C ALA A 122 3.32 3.90 16.48
N ALA A 123 3.61 5.13 16.07
CA ALA A 123 3.81 6.24 16.99
C ALA A 123 2.55 6.58 17.81
N LEU A 124 1.36 6.43 17.21
CA LEU A 124 0.07 6.67 17.87
C LEU A 124 -0.40 5.48 18.74
N ALA A 125 0.08 4.27 18.44
CA ALA A 125 -0.28 3.06 19.17
C ALA A 125 0.35 2.99 20.58
N ASN A 126 1.45 3.72 20.82
CA ASN A 126 2.18 3.70 22.09
C ASN A 126 2.66 5.10 22.52
N PRO A 127 1.75 6.01 22.92
CA PRO A 127 2.09 7.41 23.20
C PRO A 127 3.05 7.61 24.39
N THR A 128 3.18 6.63 25.29
CA THR A 128 4.00 6.71 26.52
C THR A 128 5.50 6.47 26.32
N ARG A 129 5.96 6.07 25.12
CA ARG A 129 7.41 5.86 24.84
C ARG A 129 8.14 7.10 24.30
N LEU A 130 7.44 8.21 24.05
CA LEU A 130 8.00 9.42 23.44
C LEU A 130 8.07 10.62 24.40
N ALA A 131 7.88 10.42 25.71
CA ALA A 131 7.98 11.45 26.75
C ALA A 131 9.30 11.35 27.51
#